data_AF-A0A7W0P3L8-F1
#
_entry.id   AF-A0A7W0P3L8-F1
#
_cell.length_a   1.000
_cell.length_b   1.000
_cell.length_c   1.000
_cell.angle_alpha   90.00
_cell.angle_beta   90.00
_cell.angle_gamma   90.00
#
_symmetry.space_group_name_H-M   'P 1'
#
loop_
_entity.id
_entity.type
_entity.pdbx_description
1 polymer ?
#
loop_
_entity_poly.entity_id
_entity_poly.type
_entity_poly.pdbx_seq_one_letter_code
_entity_poly.pdbx_strand_id
1 'polypeptide(L)' 'MELEASIEIDQRISDVWRWSVDHVRNHPRWNPDLEFEQISGGPMGLGTLLLATSRP' A
#
# COMPACT_ATOMS: atom_id res chain seq x y z
N MET A 1 19.82 -9.83 0.51
CA MET A 1 20.16 -8.43 0.84
C MET A 1 19.07 -7.96 1.77
N GLU A 2 19.42 -7.63 3.02
CA GLU A 2 18.47 -7.02 3.95
C GLU A 2 18.63 -5.50 3.87
N LEU A 3 17.51 -4.80 3.68
CA LEU A 3 17.45 -3.35 3.61
C LEU A 3 16.63 -2.88 4.81
N GLU A 4 17.23 -2.10 5.69
CA GLU A 4 16.53 -1.38 6.74
C GLU A 4 16.37 0.08 6.32
N ALA A 5 15.15 0.59 6.38
CA ALA A 5 14.83 1.99 6.11
C ALA A 5 13.90 2.54 7.19
N SER A 6 14.15 3.76 7.65
CA SER A 6 13.33 4.44 8.65
C SER A 6 13.11 5.91 8.27
N ILE A 7 11.96 6.44 8.66
CA ILE A 7 11.61 7.86 8.52
C ILE A 7 10.83 8.29 9.76
N GLU A 8 11.15 9.47 10.30
CA GLU A 8 10.43 10.08 11.42
C GLU A 8 9.38 11.06 10.89
N ILE A 9 8.16 10.96 11.40
CA ILE A 9 7.05 11.84 11.04
C ILE A 9 6.32 12.31 12.30
N ASP A 10 5.93 13.58 12.33
CA ASP A 10 5.17 14.17 13.44
C ASP A 10 3.66 13.87 13.27
N GLN A 11 3.29 12.59 13.40
CA GLN A 11 1.90 12.15 13.32
C GLN A 11 1.61 11.09 14.39
N ARG A 12 0.36 11.06 14.88
CA ARG A 12 -0.05 10.03 15.84
C ARG A 12 -0.04 8.67 15.16
N ILE A 13 0.43 7.66 15.89
CA ILE A 13 0.44 6.26 15.42
C ILE A 13 -0.94 5.81 14.93
N SER A 14 -2.01 6.19 15.63
CA SER A 14 -3.38 5.84 15.23
C SER A 14 -3.79 6.40 13.87
N ASP A 15 -3.30 7.60 13.56
CA ASP A 15 -3.59 8.21 12.27
C ASP A 15 -2.80 7.48 11.18
N VAL A 16 -1.51 7.18 11.42
CA VAL A 16 -0.66 6.38 10.52
C VAL A 16 -1.32 5.06 10.16
N TRP A 17 -1.80 4.34 11.18
CA TRP A 17 -2.43 3.04 11.02
C TRP A 17 -3.75 3.08 10.24
N ARG A 18 -4.53 4.14 10.39
CA ARG A 18 -5.76 4.33 9.61
C ARG A 18 -5.49 4.34 8.11
N TRP A 19 -4.35 4.86 7.66
CA TRP A 19 -4.00 4.87 6.23
C TRP A 19 -3.36 3.57 5.75
N SER A 20 -2.68 2.84 6.64
CA SER A 20 -2.05 1.55 6.32
C SER A 20 -3.05 0.42 6.12
N VAL A 21 -4.20 0.44 6.79
CA VAL A 21 -5.23 -0.62 6.67
C VAL A 21 -5.79 -0.71 5.24
N ASP A 22 -5.95 0.42 4.56
CA ASP A 22 -6.39 0.49 3.16
C ASP A 22 -5.21 0.83 2.20
N HIS A 23 -3.97 0.47 2.56
CA HIS A 23 -2.75 0.88 1.86
C HIS A 23 -2.83 0.72 0.33
N VAL A 24 -3.33 -0.43 -0.15
CA VAL A 24 -3.45 -0.73 -1.58
C VAL A 24 -4.38 0.27 -2.29
N ARG A 25 -5.54 0.57 -1.70
CA ARG A 25 -6.51 1.53 -2.23
C ARG A 25 -6.01 2.97 -2.11
N ASN A 26 -5.22 3.24 -1.07
CA ASN A 26 -4.62 4.55 -0.82
C ASN A 26 -3.38 4.80 -1.68
N HIS A 27 -2.81 3.79 -2.34
CA HIS A 27 -1.52 3.90 -3.03
C HIS A 27 -1.43 4.98 -4.12
N PRO A 28 -2.50 5.27 -4.90
CA PRO A 28 -2.46 6.38 -5.86
C PRO A 28 -2.13 7.75 -5.23
N ARG A 29 -2.32 7.91 -3.91
CA ARG A 29 -1.88 9.10 -3.17
C ARG A 29 -0.36 9.24 -3.11
N TRP A 30 0.37 8.13 -3.04
CA TRP A 30 1.82 8.11 -2.89
C TRP A 30 2.55 7.95 -4.23
N ASN A 31 1.94 7.23 -5.16
CA ASN A 31 2.41 7.13 -6.53
C ASN A 31 1.21 7.14 -7.49
N PRO A 32 0.87 8.29 -8.09
CA PRO A 32 -0.30 8.41 -8.97
C PRO A 32 -0.17 7.63 -10.28
N ASP A 33 1.05 7.27 -10.66
CA ASP A 33 1.34 6.54 -11.88
C ASP A 33 1.26 5.02 -11.68
N LEU A 34 0.99 4.55 -10.46
CA LEU A 34 0.89 3.13 -10.13
C LEU A 34 -0.54 2.76 -9.72
N GLU A 35 -1.08 1.74 -10.39
CA GLU A 35 -2.37 1.13 -10.08
C GLU A 35 -2.19 -0.30 -9.59
N PHE A 36 -3.17 -0.78 -8.81
CA PHE A 36 -3.21 -2.15 -8.31
C PHE A 36 -4.54 -2.82 -8.64
N GLU A 37 -4.46 -3.99 -9.26
CA GLU A 37 -5.59 -4.88 -9.48
C GLU A 37 -5.48 -6.11 -8.58
N GLN A 38 -6.54 -6.47 -7.86
CA GLN A 38 -6.58 -7.72 -7.12
C GLN A 38 -6.87 -8.89 -8.07
N ILE A 39 -5.93 -9.83 -8.17
CA ILE A 39 -6.03 -11.01 -9.05
C ILE A 39 -6.34 -12.31 -8.29
N SER A 40 -6.24 -12.31 -6.95
CA SER A 40 -6.69 -13.43 -6.13
C SER A 40 -8.18 -13.30 -5.78
N GLY A 41 -8.88 -14.42 -5.72
CA GLY A 41 -10.26 -14.45 -5.23
C GLY A 41 -10.38 -14.17 -3.73
N GLY A 42 -11.57 -13.76 -3.29
CA GLY A 42 -11.88 -13.50 -1.88
C GLY A 42 -11.64 -12.05 -1.42
N PRO A 43 -11.92 -11.74 -0.14
CA PRO A 43 -11.68 -10.41 0.42
C PRO A 43 -10.19 -10.10 0.53
N MET A 44 -9.85 -8.82 0.46
CA MET A 44 -8.48 -8.34 0.68
C MET A 44 -8.00 -8.67 2.10
N GLY A 45 -6.77 -9.19 2.20
CA GLY A 45 -6.15 -9.66 3.44
C GLY A 45 -4.81 -10.35 3.20
N LEU A 46 -4.29 -11.06 4.20
CA LEU A 46 -3.05 -11.83 4.07
C LEU A 46 -3.16 -12.86 2.93
N GLY A 47 -2.13 -12.90 2.08
CA GLY A 47 -2.10 -13.79 0.91
C GLY A 47 -2.82 -13.24 -0.33
N THR A 48 -3.35 -12.01 -0.29
CA THR A 48 -3.90 -11.35 -1.49
C THR A 48 -2.82 -11.17 -2.55
N LEU A 49 -3.14 -11.51 -3.79
CA LEU A 49 -2.29 -11.26 -4.95
C LEU A 49 -2.76 -9.99 -5.66
N LEU A 50 -1.81 -9.08 -5.90
CA LEU A 50 -2.04 -7.81 -6.58
C LEU A 50 -1.15 -7.73 -7.83
N LEU A 51 -1.72 -7.34 -8.95
CA LEU A 51 -0.98 -6.93 -10.14
C LEU A 51 -0.78 -5.42 -10.08
N ALA A 52 0.48 -4.99 -10.09
CA ALA A 52 0.85 -3.58 -10.16
C ALA A 52 1.09 -3.18 -11.63
N THR A 53 0.39 -2.14 -12.09
CA THR A 53 0.54 -1.61 -13.45
C THR A 53 0.92 -0.15 -13.40
N SER A 54 1.97 0.23 -14.13
CA SER A 54 2.31 1.64 -14.33
C SER A 54 1.45 2.22 -15.45
N ARG A 55 0.87 3.40 -15.24
CA ARG A 55 0.36 4.20 -16.35
C ARG A 55 1.54 4.64 -17.23
N PRO A 56 1.39 4.63 -18.57
CA PRO A 56 2.41 5.11 -19.49
C PRO A 56 2.64 6.62 -19.40
#